data_AF-A0A2G5T516-F1
#
_entry.id   AF-A0A2G5T516-F1
#
_cell.length_a   1.000
_cell.length_b   1.000
_cell.length_c   1.000
_cell.angle_alpha   90.00
_cell.angle_beta   90.00
_cell.angle_gamma   90.00
#
_symmetry.space_group_name_H-M   'P 1'
#
loop_
_entity.id
_entity.type
_entity.pdbx_description
1 polymer ?
#
loop_
_entity_poly.entity_id
_entity_poly.type
_entity_poly.pdbx_seq_one_letter_code
_entity_poly.pdbx_strand_id
1 'polypeptide(L)'
;MFNYPEAQSYCESMNSIVTGLETTEERDFIANTGVANLGSDYPQFAGFWVSGVRKSECYAERWESISFCTGIDMQQFTFSDNYLTNYAGYTWDQDQPNRDKVGVWQNCIQMWIRNAAKFPNNVNETLANGNVDDAVCEESYYESYQMRGFACGKVAENPDGAM
;
A
#
# COMPACT_ATOMS: atom_id res chain seq x y z
N MET A 1 -13.91 3.87 -8.22
CA MET A 1 -12.46 3.63 -8.06
C MET A 1 -11.97 4.76 -7.18
N PHE A 2 -11.18 4.48 -6.16
CA PHE A 2 -10.81 5.47 -5.14
C PHE A 2 -9.36 5.88 -5.35
N ASN A 3 -9.08 7.18 -5.31
CA ASN A 3 -7.73 7.68 -5.08
C ASN A 3 -7.38 7.57 -3.57
N TYR A 4 -6.14 7.87 -3.18
CA TYR A 4 -5.71 7.70 -1.79
C TYR A 4 -6.49 8.61 -0.81
N PRO A 5 -6.67 9.92 -1.05
CA PRO A 5 -7.50 10.76 -0.19
C PRO A 5 -8.95 10.28 -0.02
N GLU A 6 -9.56 9.78 -1.08
CA GLU A 6 -10.92 9.23 -1.03
C GLU A 6 -10.97 7.92 -0.22
N ALA A 7 -9.96 7.05 -0.34
CA ALA A 7 -9.83 5.83 0.46
C ALA A 7 -9.69 6.16 1.96
N GLN A 8 -8.86 7.16 2.29
CA GLN A 8 -8.72 7.66 3.66
C GLN A 8 -10.03 8.18 4.21
N SER A 9 -10.73 9.04 3.46
CA SER A 9 -12.03 9.60 3.84
C SER A 9 -13.07 8.49 4.05
N TYR A 10 -13.04 7.44 3.22
CA TYR A 10 -13.93 6.29 3.36
C TYR A 10 -13.65 5.52 4.65
N CYS A 11 -12.40 5.19 4.95
CA CYS A 11 -12.05 4.50 6.20
C CYS A 11 -12.45 5.34 7.43
N GLU A 12 -12.21 6.66 7.40
CA GLU A 12 -12.59 7.56 8.49
C GLU A 12 -14.09 7.57 8.73
N SER A 13 -14.92 7.49 7.67
CA SER A 13 -16.37 7.40 7.80
C SER A 13 -16.86 6.14 8.55
N MET A 14 -15.99 5.13 8.69
CA MET A 14 -16.25 3.88 9.43
C MET A 14 -15.52 3.83 10.79
N ASN A 15 -15.06 4.97 11.31
CA ASN A 15 -14.19 5.05 12.51
C ASN A 15 -12.95 4.15 12.38
N SER A 16 -12.36 4.15 11.19
CA SER A 16 -11.14 3.42 10.87
C SER A 16 -10.21 4.34 10.08
N ILE A 17 -9.05 3.83 9.68
CA ILE A 17 -8.07 4.56 8.87
C ILE A 17 -7.53 3.62 7.80
N VAL A 18 -6.92 4.13 6.73
CA VAL A 18 -6.18 3.24 5.82
C VAL A 18 -5.09 2.54 6.63
N THR A 19 -5.06 1.21 6.53
CA THR A 19 -4.27 0.35 7.43
C THR A 19 -2.79 0.48 7.19
N GLY A 20 -2.01 0.42 8.27
CA GLY A 20 -0.59 0.09 8.21
C GLY A 20 -0.36 -1.40 7.94
N LEU A 21 0.92 -1.75 7.72
CA LEU A 21 1.41 -3.13 7.60
C LEU A 21 2.52 -3.37 8.64
N GLU A 22 2.13 -3.64 9.90
CA GLU A 22 3.08 -3.86 11.01
C GLU A 22 3.88 -5.13 10.76
N THR A 23 3.22 -6.21 10.35
CA THR A 23 3.88 -7.52 10.16
C THR A 23 3.64 -8.12 8.77
N THR A 24 4.47 -9.12 8.43
CA THR A 24 4.28 -9.92 7.22
C THR A 24 2.96 -10.70 7.24
N GLU A 25 2.49 -11.12 8.42
CA GLU A 25 1.20 -11.80 8.58
C GLU A 25 0.02 -10.87 8.27
N GLU A 26 0.08 -9.60 8.70
CA GLU A 26 -0.94 -8.60 8.37
C GLU A 26 -0.99 -8.32 6.86
N ARG A 27 0.19 -8.12 6.26
CA ARG A 27 0.32 -7.99 4.80
C ARG A 27 -0.30 -9.19 4.09
N ASP A 28 0.07 -10.42 4.47
CA ASP A 28 -0.44 -11.64 3.84
C ASP A 28 -1.94 -11.81 4.04
N PHE A 29 -2.45 -11.46 5.22
CA PHE A 29 -3.89 -11.47 5.47
C PHE A 29 -4.64 -10.54 4.52
N ILE A 30 -4.21 -9.28 4.39
CA ILE A 30 -4.86 -8.32 3.50
C ILE A 30 -4.70 -8.75 2.03
N ALA A 31 -3.51 -9.19 1.62
CA ALA A 31 -3.23 -9.61 0.26
C ALA A 31 -4.10 -10.81 -0.15
N ASN A 32 -4.20 -11.84 0.70
CA ASN A 32 -5.02 -13.02 0.43
C ASN A 32 -6.52 -12.70 0.49
N THR A 33 -6.94 -11.82 1.38
CA THR A 33 -8.33 -11.32 1.43
C THR A 33 -8.68 -10.54 0.16
N GLY A 34 -7.74 -9.74 -0.36
CA GLY A 34 -7.88 -9.06 -1.63
C GLY A 34 -8.08 -10.05 -2.79
N VAL A 35 -7.26 -11.10 -2.89
CA VAL A 35 -7.42 -12.16 -3.90
C VAL A 35 -8.81 -12.80 -3.81
N ALA A 36 -9.26 -13.15 -2.59
CA ALA A 36 -10.56 -13.78 -2.37
C ALA A 36 -11.73 -12.86 -2.78
N ASN A 37 -11.66 -11.57 -2.46
CA ASN A 37 -12.71 -10.61 -2.75
C ASN A 37 -12.77 -10.19 -4.23
N LEU A 38 -11.62 -10.15 -4.92
CA LEU A 38 -11.56 -9.83 -6.34
C LEU A 38 -11.99 -11.01 -7.25
N GLY A 39 -11.96 -12.24 -6.73
CA GLY A 39 -12.27 -13.46 -7.48
C GLY A 39 -11.20 -13.82 -8.51
N SER A 40 -11.51 -14.71 -9.45
CA SER A 40 -10.54 -15.20 -10.46
C SER A 40 -10.36 -14.29 -11.67
N ASP A 41 -11.29 -13.36 -11.90
CA ASP A 41 -11.46 -12.73 -13.21
C ASP A 41 -10.67 -11.43 -13.37
N TYR A 42 -10.18 -10.86 -12.27
CA TYR A 42 -9.34 -9.66 -12.35
C TYR A 42 -8.03 -9.94 -13.12
N PRO A 43 -7.42 -8.91 -13.73
CA PRO A 43 -6.15 -9.01 -14.45
C PRO A 43 -5.00 -9.55 -13.60
N GLN A 44 -3.80 -9.53 -14.17
CA GLN A 44 -2.59 -10.03 -13.51
C GLN A 44 -2.35 -9.44 -12.12
N PHE A 45 -2.66 -8.17 -11.93
CA PHE A 45 -2.53 -7.49 -10.65
C PHE A 45 -3.64 -6.45 -10.45
N ALA A 46 -3.85 -6.09 -9.19
CA ALA A 46 -4.66 -4.98 -8.74
C ALA A 46 -3.91 -4.18 -7.67
N GLY A 47 -4.06 -2.86 -7.69
CA GLY A 47 -3.54 -2.00 -6.62
C GLY A 47 -4.54 -1.88 -5.48
N PHE A 48 -4.05 -1.94 -4.24
CA PHE A 48 -4.80 -1.66 -3.02
C PHE A 48 -4.11 -0.55 -2.24
N TRP A 49 -4.81 0.51 -1.84
CA TRP A 49 -4.21 1.52 -0.96
C TRP A 49 -3.94 0.94 0.44
N VAL A 50 -2.74 1.23 0.94
CA VAL A 50 -2.28 1.00 2.31
C VAL A 50 -1.63 2.28 2.81
N SER A 51 -1.50 2.43 4.13
CA SER A 51 -1.04 3.67 4.76
C SER A 51 0.37 4.01 4.29
N GLY A 52 0.59 5.27 3.93
CA GLY A 52 1.90 5.81 3.60
C GLY A 52 1.82 6.93 2.57
N VAL A 53 2.16 8.15 2.97
CA VAL A 53 2.28 9.33 2.12
C VAL A 53 3.69 9.88 2.24
N ARG A 54 4.39 10.04 1.12
CA ARG A 54 5.76 10.53 1.06
C ARG A 54 5.82 11.91 1.69
N LYS A 55 6.83 12.14 2.52
CA LYS A 55 7.05 13.44 3.16
C LYS A 55 7.50 14.47 2.14
N SER A 56 7.08 15.72 2.33
CA SER A 56 7.38 16.82 1.40
C SER A 56 8.86 17.04 1.15
N GLU A 57 9.70 16.89 2.18
CA GLU A 57 11.14 16.99 2.06
C GLU A 57 11.75 15.89 1.19
N CYS A 58 11.08 14.75 1.04
CA CYS A 58 11.51 13.63 0.21
C CYS A 58 11.09 13.75 -1.26
N TYR A 59 10.44 14.86 -1.64
CA TYR A 59 10.20 15.22 -3.04
C TYR A 59 10.43 16.70 -3.35
N ALA A 60 10.98 17.45 -2.40
CA ALA A 60 11.43 18.82 -2.61
C ALA A 60 12.77 18.87 -3.36
N GLU A 61 13.21 20.06 -3.76
CA GLU A 61 14.55 20.23 -4.32
C GLU A 61 15.63 19.69 -3.37
N ARG A 62 16.60 18.94 -3.92
CA ARG A 62 17.73 18.34 -3.19
C ARG A 62 17.35 17.25 -2.19
N TRP A 63 16.16 16.66 -2.31
CA TRP A 63 15.75 15.50 -1.50
C TRP A 63 16.80 14.37 -1.54
N GLU A 64 17.56 14.22 -2.65
CA GLU A 64 18.63 13.23 -2.82
C GLU A 64 19.70 13.30 -1.72
N SER A 65 19.89 14.50 -1.15
CA SER A 65 20.88 14.74 -0.11
C SER A 65 20.40 14.34 1.29
N ILE A 66 19.11 14.03 1.44
CA ILE A 66 18.49 13.60 2.69
C ILE A 66 18.53 12.08 2.72
N SER A 67 19.35 11.52 3.62
CA SER A 67 19.66 10.08 3.63
C SER A 67 18.41 9.20 3.69
N PHE A 68 17.44 9.57 4.52
CA PHE A 68 16.22 8.78 4.70
C PHE A 68 15.23 8.91 3.54
N CYS A 69 15.43 9.83 2.59
CA CYS A 69 14.57 9.99 1.43
C CYS A 69 14.99 9.10 0.25
N THR A 70 16.06 8.30 0.39
CA THR A 70 16.61 7.44 -0.65
C THR A 70 16.47 5.96 -0.32
N GLY A 71 16.34 5.12 -1.35
CA GLY A 71 16.19 3.67 -1.18
C GLY A 71 14.87 3.28 -0.50
N ILE A 72 14.92 2.24 0.32
CA ILE A 72 13.73 1.61 0.93
C ILE A 72 13.40 2.14 2.34
N ASP A 73 14.03 3.22 2.79
CA ASP A 73 13.84 3.73 4.16
C ASP A 73 12.40 4.23 4.35
N MET A 74 11.65 3.60 5.26
CA MET A 74 10.25 3.96 5.51
C MET A 74 10.08 5.34 6.14
N GLN A 75 11.15 5.94 6.67
CA GLN A 75 11.12 7.32 7.18
C GLN A 75 10.83 8.35 6.10
N GLN A 76 10.92 8.00 4.81
CA GLN A 76 10.49 8.86 3.72
C GLN A 76 8.97 9.04 3.64
N PHE A 77 8.18 8.26 4.39
CA PHE A 77 6.72 8.30 4.42
C PHE A 77 6.18 8.69 5.80
N THR A 78 4.97 9.26 5.80
CA THR A 78 4.10 9.48 6.95
C THR A 78 2.92 8.52 6.83
N PHE A 79 2.56 7.88 7.93
CA PHE A 79 1.52 6.86 7.98
C PHE A 79 0.28 7.43 8.66
N SER A 80 -0.91 7.16 8.12
CA SER A 80 -2.18 7.44 8.79
C SER A 80 -2.39 6.53 10.00
N ASP A 81 -1.84 5.31 9.93
CA ASP A 81 -1.79 4.35 11.02
C ASP A 81 -0.76 4.69 12.08
N ASN A 82 -1.26 5.35 13.14
CA ASN A 82 -0.48 5.75 14.30
C ASN A 82 -0.19 4.59 15.28
N TYR A 83 -0.66 3.37 15.01
CA TYR A 83 -0.36 2.19 15.81
C TYR A 83 0.87 1.44 15.32
N LEU A 84 1.41 1.84 14.16
CA LEU A 84 2.63 1.25 13.64
C LEU A 84 3.81 1.50 14.58
N THR A 85 4.45 0.43 15.03
CA THR A 85 5.71 0.46 15.78
C THR A 85 6.89 -0.06 14.95
N ASN A 86 6.59 -0.80 13.89
CA ASN A 86 7.55 -1.26 12.90
C ASN A 86 6.90 -1.34 11.50
N TYR A 87 7.68 -1.74 10.50
CA TYR A 87 7.24 -1.72 9.09
C TYR A 87 7.52 -3.05 8.38
N ALA A 88 7.58 -4.17 9.09
CA ALA A 88 7.98 -5.45 8.52
C ALA A 88 7.03 -5.95 7.41
N GLY A 89 5.76 -5.52 7.43
CA GLY A 89 4.80 -5.82 6.37
C GLY A 89 4.99 -5.01 5.09
N TYR A 90 5.76 -3.92 5.12
CA TYR A 90 6.08 -3.10 3.94
C TYR A 90 7.24 -3.71 3.14
N THR A 91 7.02 -4.86 2.52
CA THR A 91 7.99 -5.47 1.61
C THR A 91 7.86 -4.86 0.22
N TRP A 92 8.85 -4.10 -0.20
CA TRP A 92 8.86 -3.45 -1.50
C TRP A 92 8.99 -4.46 -2.65
N ASP A 93 8.27 -4.20 -3.73
CA ASP A 93 8.56 -4.82 -5.01
C ASP A 93 9.97 -4.42 -5.50
N GLN A 94 10.49 -5.21 -6.44
CA GLN A 94 11.80 -4.93 -7.02
C GLN A 94 11.92 -3.49 -7.49
N ASP A 95 13.03 -2.85 -7.13
CA ASP A 95 13.39 -1.47 -7.46
C ASP A 95 12.49 -0.38 -6.84
N GLN A 96 11.54 -0.75 -5.97
CA GLN A 96 10.67 0.20 -5.27
C GLN A 96 11.17 0.59 -3.87
N PRO A 97 10.81 1.79 -3.35
CA PRO A 97 10.08 2.85 -4.05
C PRO A 97 11.00 3.60 -5.02
N ASN A 98 10.57 3.72 -6.28
CA ASN A 98 11.40 4.26 -7.35
C ASN A 98 11.10 5.72 -7.67
N ARG A 99 9.90 6.17 -7.26
CA ARG A 99 9.44 7.55 -7.40
C ARG A 99 9.60 8.05 -8.83
N ASP A 100 8.84 7.43 -9.73
CA ASP A 100 8.93 7.57 -11.19
C ASP A 100 9.57 8.89 -11.62
N LYS A 101 10.90 8.84 -11.88
CA LYS A 101 11.76 10.02 -12.05
C LYS A 101 11.42 10.83 -13.31
N VAL A 102 10.60 10.28 -14.20
CA VAL A 102 10.23 10.86 -15.49
C VAL A 102 8.73 11.21 -15.53
N GLY A 103 7.93 10.65 -14.60
CA GLY A 103 6.48 10.79 -14.54
C GLY A 103 5.98 11.71 -13.42
N VAL A 104 4.69 11.56 -13.09
CA VAL A 104 4.07 12.22 -11.94
C VAL A 104 4.64 11.58 -10.67
N TRP A 105 4.98 12.41 -9.68
CA TRP A 105 5.57 11.93 -8.44
C TRP A 105 4.66 10.92 -7.75
N GLN A 106 5.19 9.72 -7.55
CA GLN A 106 4.57 8.64 -6.81
C GLN A 106 4.82 8.86 -5.31
N ASN A 107 3.77 9.28 -4.62
CA ASN A 107 3.83 9.78 -3.26
C ASN A 107 2.97 8.97 -2.28
N CYS A 108 2.19 8.00 -2.73
CA CYS A 108 1.36 7.16 -1.85
C CYS A 108 1.77 5.70 -1.97
N ILE A 109 1.65 4.93 -0.90
CA ILE A 109 1.96 3.50 -0.94
C ILE A 109 0.71 2.73 -1.37
N GLN A 110 0.88 1.85 -2.34
CA GLN A 110 -0.08 0.81 -2.66
C GLN A 110 0.52 -0.57 -2.46
N MET A 111 -0.34 -1.57 -2.34
CA MET A 111 -0.01 -2.98 -2.27
C MET A 111 -0.51 -3.68 -3.53
N TRP A 112 0.34 -4.54 -4.09
CA TRP A 112 -0.01 -5.39 -5.22
C TRP A 112 -0.78 -6.64 -4.78
N ILE A 113 -1.99 -6.77 -5.28
CA ILE A 113 -2.78 -8.01 -5.22
C ILE A 113 -2.57 -8.76 -6.54
N ARG A 114 -1.77 -9.82 -6.52
CA ARG A 114 -1.36 -10.58 -7.72
C ARG A 114 -2.23 -11.82 -7.92
N ASN A 115 -2.75 -11.99 -9.13
CA ASN A 115 -3.58 -13.13 -9.51
C ASN A 115 -2.72 -14.35 -9.88
N ALA A 116 -2.04 -14.92 -8.88
CA ALA A 116 -1.12 -16.05 -9.08
C ALA A 116 -1.83 -17.30 -9.64
N ALA A 117 -3.12 -17.49 -9.32
CA ALA A 117 -3.90 -18.63 -9.80
C ALA A 117 -4.08 -18.60 -11.33
N LYS A 118 -4.32 -17.41 -11.90
CA LYS A 118 -4.48 -17.22 -13.35
C LYS A 118 -3.17 -16.93 -14.08
N PHE A 119 -2.20 -16.31 -13.39
CA PHE A 119 -0.92 -15.88 -13.94
C PHE A 119 0.27 -16.32 -13.06
N PRO A 120 0.55 -17.64 -12.97
CA PRO A 120 1.55 -18.17 -12.03
C PRO A 120 2.99 -17.74 -12.32
N ASN A 121 3.30 -17.39 -13.57
CA ASN A 121 4.66 -16.99 -13.98
C ASN A 121 4.99 -15.52 -13.64
N ASN A 122 4.03 -14.78 -13.07
CA ASN A 122 4.15 -13.34 -12.78
C ASN A 122 4.33 -13.03 -11.29
N VAL A 123 4.68 -14.06 -10.52
CA VAL A 123 4.97 -13.98 -9.09
C VAL A 123 6.30 -14.69 -8.86
N ASN A 124 7.22 -14.02 -8.17
CA ASN A 124 8.49 -14.58 -7.72
C ASN A 124 8.88 -13.90 -6.39
N GLU A 125 10.07 -14.18 -5.88
CA GLU A 125 10.54 -13.62 -4.60
C GLU A 125 10.65 -12.08 -4.58
N THR A 126 10.90 -11.45 -5.74
CA THR A 126 11.02 -9.99 -5.86
C THR A 126 9.73 -9.31 -6.30
N LEU A 127 8.71 -10.09 -6.68
CA LEU A 127 7.39 -9.66 -7.15
C LEU A 127 6.30 -10.48 -6.44
N ALA A 128 6.39 -10.61 -5.12
CA ALA A 128 5.49 -11.42 -4.32
C ALA A 128 4.09 -10.78 -4.23
N ASN A 129 3.06 -11.60 -3.99
CA ASN A 129 1.75 -11.06 -3.64
C ASN A 129 1.83 -10.31 -2.30
N GLY A 130 1.21 -9.13 -2.22
CA GLY A 130 1.27 -8.29 -1.02
C GLY A 130 2.46 -7.34 -0.96
N ASN A 131 3.42 -7.43 -1.88
CA ASN A 131 4.48 -6.44 -1.96
C ASN A 131 3.93 -5.04 -2.29
N VAL A 132 4.63 -4.02 -1.81
CA VAL A 132 4.24 -2.62 -1.96
C VAL A 132 5.02 -1.89 -3.04
N ASP A 133 4.42 -0.82 -3.53
CA ASP A 133 4.94 0.08 -4.56
C ASP A 133 4.50 1.51 -4.22
N ASP A 134 5.25 2.52 -4.65
CA ASP A 134 4.77 3.89 -4.62
C ASP A 134 3.94 4.22 -5.87
N ALA A 135 2.84 4.94 -5.69
CA ALA A 135 1.92 5.32 -6.74
C ALA A 135 1.52 6.79 -6.61
N VAL A 136 0.96 7.33 -7.69
CA VAL A 136 0.42 8.68 -7.72
C VAL A 136 -0.85 8.71 -6.86
N CYS A 137 -0.84 9.50 -5.78
CA CYS A 137 -1.92 9.53 -4.79
C CYS A 137 -3.31 9.83 -5.38
N GLU A 138 -3.36 10.72 -6.37
CA GLU A 138 -4.60 11.21 -6.98
C GLU A 138 -5.12 10.29 -8.08
N GLU A 139 -4.33 9.29 -8.50
CA GLU A 139 -4.73 8.40 -9.56
C GLU A 139 -5.60 7.29 -9.03
N SER A 140 -6.84 7.28 -9.49
CA SER A 140 -7.75 6.18 -9.28
C SER A 140 -7.73 5.18 -10.43
N TYR A 141 -7.05 5.43 -11.55
CA TYR A 141 -7.15 4.59 -12.76
C TYR A 141 -5.88 4.57 -13.61
N TYR A 142 -5.29 3.38 -13.79
CA TYR A 142 -4.35 3.07 -14.86
C TYR A 142 -4.88 1.86 -15.65
N GLU A 143 -4.81 1.89 -16.98
CA GLU A 143 -5.33 0.80 -17.82
C GLU A 143 -4.57 -0.53 -17.59
N SER A 144 -3.29 -0.46 -17.22
CA SER A 144 -2.43 -1.61 -16.97
C SER A 144 -2.54 -2.16 -15.54
N TYR A 145 -2.76 -1.32 -14.52
CA TYR A 145 -3.06 -1.69 -13.14
C TYR A 145 -4.29 -0.91 -12.65
N GLN A 146 -5.40 -1.60 -12.42
CA GLN A 146 -6.56 -0.95 -11.81
C GLN A 146 -6.33 -0.89 -10.31
N MET A 147 -6.42 0.32 -9.73
CA MET A 147 -6.58 0.51 -8.29
C MET A 147 -7.96 -0.04 -7.91
N ARG A 148 -8.03 -1.24 -7.32
CA ARG A 148 -9.31 -1.94 -7.13
C ARG A 148 -9.86 -1.86 -5.72
N GLY A 149 -9.06 -1.40 -4.76
CA GLY A 149 -9.49 -1.36 -3.38
C GLY A 149 -8.51 -0.62 -2.48
N PHE A 150 -8.77 -0.77 -1.19
CA PHE A 150 -7.97 -0.26 -0.09
C PHE A 150 -8.32 -1.09 1.13
N ALA A 151 -7.45 -1.08 2.14
CA ALA A 151 -7.70 -1.77 3.39
C ALA A 151 -7.79 -0.76 4.54
N CYS A 152 -8.85 -0.88 5.34
CA CYS A 152 -9.04 -0.07 6.54
C CYS A 152 -8.67 -0.88 7.79
N GLY A 153 -7.90 -0.28 8.69
CA GLY A 153 -7.52 -0.83 9.99
C GLY A 153 -8.20 -0.06 11.13
N LYS A 154 -8.55 -0.77 12.20
CA LYS A 154 -8.99 -0.18 13.46
C LYS A 154 -8.57 -1.06 14.64
N VAL A 155 -8.39 -0.44 15.81
CA VAL A 155 -8.12 -1.18 17.05
C VAL A 155 -9.30 -2.11 17.35
N ALA A 156 -8.99 -3.31 17.83
CA ALA A 156 -10.01 -4.24 18.30
C ALA A 156 -10.82 -3.59 19.43
N GLU A 157 -12.12 -3.42 19.18
CA GLU A 157 -13.07 -3.04 20.22
C GLU A 157 -13.29 -4.26 21.10
N ASN A 158 -12.91 -4.17 22.37
CA ASN A 158 -13.31 -5.19 23.33
C ASN A 158 -14.80 -4.99 23.59
N PRO A 159 -15.69 -5.95 23.28
CA PRO A 159 -17.10 -5.78 23.58
C PRO A 159 -17.24 -5.60 25.09
N ASP A 160 -17.91 -4.55 25.53
CA ASP A 160 -18.16 -4.31 26.95
C ASP A 160 -18.67 -5.59 27.62
N GLY A 161 -17.86 -6.18 28.51
CA GLY A 161 -18.23 -7.37 29.28
C GLY A 161 -17.55 -8.71 28.90
N ALA A 162 -16.60 -8.72 27.95
CA ALA A 162 -15.74 -9.91 27.76
C ALA A 162 -14.63 -9.96 28.83
N MET A 163 -14.94 -10.59 29.98
CA MET A 163 -13.97 -11.19 30.90
C MET A 163 -14.09 -12.71 30.85
#